data_AF-A0A1H4K5B9-F1
#
_entry.id   AF-A0A1H4K5B9-F1
#
_cell.length_a   1.000
_cell.length_b   1.000
_cell.length_c   1.000
_cell.angle_alpha   90.00
_cell.angle_beta   90.00
_cell.angle_gamma   90.00
#
_symmetry.space_group_name_H-M   'P 1'
#
loop_
_entity.id
_entity.type
_entity.pdbx_description
1 polymer ?
#
loop_
_entity_poly.entity_id
_entity_poly.type
_entity_poly.pdbx_seq_one_letter_code
_entity_poly.pdbx_strand_id
1 'polypeptide(L)'
;MDDALNCPRPLARADAVALIGILANLNGMITVQAIDGADFEAFRARAEEDGYIPPQGGHYELRQALEDLTQRVRYVLGEYDHRRAQSRFTRPQPGSAGNPPTDANSASIPSRFRIGPGTGVATSTA
;
A
#
# COMPACT_ATOMS: atom_id res chain seq x y z
N MET A 1 -13.09 -18.09 -29.57
CA MET A 1 -12.71 -17.00 -28.66
C MET A 1 -13.90 -16.79 -27.75
N ASP A 2 -13.70 -17.08 -26.47
CA ASP A 2 -14.73 -17.27 -25.46
C ASP A 2 -15.39 -15.94 -25.03
N ASP A 3 -16.37 -15.49 -25.80
CA ASP A 3 -17.29 -14.42 -25.34
C ASP A 3 -18.04 -14.81 -24.05
N ALA A 4 -18.06 -16.10 -23.71
CA ALA A 4 -18.68 -16.64 -22.50
C ALA A 4 -17.94 -16.30 -21.18
N LEU A 5 -16.71 -15.79 -21.23
CA LEU A 5 -15.93 -15.45 -20.04
C LEU A 5 -16.16 -14.02 -19.52
N ASN A 6 -16.75 -13.15 -20.34
CA ASN A 6 -16.98 -11.76 -19.96
C ASN A 6 -18.44 -11.52 -19.62
N CYS A 7 -18.68 -10.78 -18.54
CA CYS A 7 -20.01 -10.29 -18.23
C CYS A 7 -20.56 -9.51 -19.43
N PRO A 8 -21.80 -9.78 -19.89
CA PRO A 8 -22.38 -9.12 -21.07
C PRO A 8 -22.54 -7.61 -20.88
N ARG A 9 -22.48 -7.13 -19.63
CA ARG A 9 -22.48 -5.72 -19.27
C ARG A 9 -21.26 -5.43 -18.40
N PRO A 10 -20.38 -4.51 -18.82
CA PRO A 10 -19.25 -4.11 -18.00
C PRO A 10 -19.75 -3.38 -16.75
N LEU A 11 -19.06 -3.60 -15.63
CA LEU A 11 -19.34 -2.92 -14.37
C LEU A 11 -18.79 -1.49 -14.40
N ALA A 12 -19.56 -0.49 -13.97
CA ALA A 12 -19.06 0.87 -13.88
C ALA A 12 -17.99 0.97 -12.77
N ARG A 13 -17.03 1.89 -12.93
CA ARG A 13 -15.94 2.08 -11.95
C ARG A 13 -16.48 2.39 -10.54
N ALA A 14 -17.50 3.23 -10.43
CA ALA A 14 -18.11 3.56 -9.14
C ALA A 14 -18.73 2.33 -8.47
N ASP A 15 -19.41 1.48 -9.24
CA ASP A 15 -20.03 0.25 -8.74
C ASP A 15 -18.98 -0.77 -8.30
N ALA A 16 -17.88 -0.88 -9.04
CA ALA A 16 -16.76 -1.75 -8.67
C ALA A 16 -16.09 -1.30 -7.34
N VAL A 17 -15.93 0.01 -7.14
CA VAL A 17 -15.42 0.56 -5.87
C VAL A 17 -16.40 0.30 -4.72
N ALA A 18 -17.70 0.47 -4.95
CA ALA A 18 -18.72 0.15 -3.95
C ALA A 18 -18.71 -1.35 -3.61
N LEU A 19 -18.58 -2.22 -4.62
CA LEU A 19 -18.48 -3.67 -4.45
C LEU A 19 -17.27 -4.06 -3.60
N ILE A 20 -16.09 -3.45 -3.82
CA ILE A 20 -14.91 -3.67 -2.97
C ILE A 20 -15.23 -3.36 -1.50
N GLY A 21 -15.92 -2.26 -1.22
CA GLY A 21 -16.33 -1.90 0.14
C GLY A 21 -17.28 -2.93 0.76
N ILE A 22 -18.27 -3.41 -0.01
CA ILE A 22 -19.21 -4.46 0.42
C ILE A 22 -18.45 -5.76 0.74
N LEU A 23 -17.57 -6.21 -0.15
CA LEU A 23 -16.78 -7.43 0.04
C LEU A 23 -15.88 -7.33 1.28
N ALA A 24 -15.24 -6.17 1.50
CA ALA A 24 -14.41 -5.94 2.68
C ALA A 24 -15.24 -6.02 3.99
N ASN A 25 -16.45 -5.47 4.00
CA ASN A 25 -17.34 -5.56 5.15
C ASN A 25 -17.78 -7.00 5.42
N LEU A 26 -18.20 -7.74 4.39
CA LEU A 26 -18.55 -9.16 4.51
C LEU A 26 -17.38 -9.99 5.06
N ASN A 27 -16.18 -9.74 4.54
CA ASN A 27 -14.96 -10.40 5.00
C ASN A 27 -14.68 -10.11 6.48
N GLY A 28 -14.89 -8.86 6.91
CA GLY A 28 -14.80 -8.44 8.30
C GLY A 28 -15.80 -9.18 9.20
N MET A 29 -17.07 -9.24 8.80
CA MET A 29 -18.11 -9.94 9.56
C MET A 29 -17.83 -11.43 9.71
N ILE A 30 -17.33 -12.10 8.66
CA ILE A 30 -16.91 -13.52 8.73
C ILE A 30 -15.72 -13.69 9.67
N THR A 31 -14.75 -12.77 9.60
CA THR A 31 -13.54 -12.80 10.43
C THR A 31 -13.88 -12.74 11.92
N VAL A 32 -14.84 -11.90 12.31
CA VAL A 32 -15.28 -11.78 13.71
C VAL A 32 -16.46 -12.70 14.07
N GLN A 33 -16.87 -13.58 13.15
CA GLN A 33 -18.02 -14.49 13.31
C GLN A 33 -19.31 -13.74 13.73
N ALA A 34 -19.54 -12.55 13.16
CA ALA A 34 -20.72 -11.72 13.43
C ALA A 34 -21.91 -12.07 12.52
N ILE A 35 -21.77 -13.05 11.63
CA ILE A 35 -22.86 -13.59 10.81
C ILE A 35 -23.50 -14.74 11.57
N ASP A 36 -24.84 -14.79 11.62
CA ASP A 36 -25.56 -15.90 12.22
C ASP A 36 -25.26 -17.22 11.49
N GLY A 37 -25.36 -18.35 12.20
CA GLY A 37 -25.01 -19.66 11.66
C GLY A 37 -25.83 -20.05 10.42
N ALA A 38 -27.11 -19.69 10.37
CA ALA A 38 -27.97 -19.97 9.22
C ALA A 38 -27.58 -19.14 7.98
N ASP A 39 -27.30 -17.85 8.18
CA ASP A 39 -26.87 -16.95 7.11
C ASP A 39 -25.46 -17.31 6.59
N PHE A 40 -24.56 -17.68 7.50
CA PHE A 40 -23.24 -18.18 7.14
C PHE A 40 -23.36 -19.44 6.29
N GLU A 41 -24.20 -20.41 6.68
CA GLU A 41 -24.38 -21.63 5.90
C GLU A 41 -25.02 -21.39 4.54
N ALA A 42 -26.02 -20.51 4.45
CA ALA A 42 -26.59 -20.13 3.16
C ALA A 42 -25.53 -19.51 2.24
N PHE A 43 -24.67 -18.65 2.79
CA PHE A 43 -23.62 -18.01 2.02
C PHE A 43 -22.51 -18.98 1.62
N ARG A 44 -22.10 -19.87 2.53
CA ARG A 44 -21.13 -20.94 2.29
C ARG A 44 -21.61 -21.91 1.22
N ALA A 45 -22.85 -22.40 1.34
CA ALA A 45 -23.45 -23.31 0.37
C ALA A 45 -23.49 -22.69 -1.02
N ARG A 46 -23.86 -21.41 -1.12
CA ARG A 46 -23.87 -20.71 -2.40
C ARG A 46 -22.46 -20.55 -3.00
N ALA A 47 -21.48 -20.19 -2.18
CA ALA A 47 -20.09 -20.08 -2.63
C ALA A 47 -19.54 -21.45 -3.09
N GLU A 48 -19.97 -22.54 -2.46
CA GLU A 48 -19.64 -23.91 -2.87
C GLU A 48 -20.29 -24.27 -4.21
N GLU A 49 -21.58 -23.99 -4.40
CA GLU A 49 -22.32 -24.22 -5.65
C GLU A 49 -21.71 -23.46 -6.84
N ASP A 50 -21.31 -22.21 -6.62
CA ASP A 50 -20.70 -21.35 -7.65
C ASP A 50 -19.19 -21.67 -7.83
N GLY A 51 -18.64 -22.64 -7.09
CA GLY A 51 -17.24 -23.08 -7.20
C GLY A 51 -16.19 -22.12 -6.66
N TYR A 52 -16.60 -21.15 -5.83
CA TYR A 52 -15.69 -20.19 -5.19
C TYR A 52 -14.92 -20.78 -4.01
N ILE A 53 -15.48 -21.81 -3.34
CA ILE A 53 -14.83 -22.55 -2.26
C ILE A 53 -14.92 -24.06 -2.51
N PRO A 54 -14.02 -24.88 -1.94
CA PRO A 54 -14.12 -26.33 -2.02
C PRO A 54 -15.35 -26.87 -1.27
N PRO A 55 -15.80 -28.09 -1.60
CA PRO A 55 -16.86 -28.75 -0.84
C PRO A 55 -16.53 -28.83 0.64
N GLN A 56 -17.51 -28.51 1.49
CA GLN A 56 -17.33 -28.45 2.96
C GLN A 56 -16.28 -27.42 3.43
N GLY A 57 -15.91 -26.46 2.57
CA GLY A 57 -15.05 -25.34 2.96
C GLY A 57 -15.72 -24.48 4.02
N GLY A 58 -14.99 -24.07 5.05
CA GLY A 58 -15.52 -23.34 6.21
C GLY A 58 -15.22 -21.84 6.18
N HIS A 59 -15.13 -21.24 7.36
CA HIS A 59 -14.91 -19.80 7.52
C HIS A 59 -13.63 -19.32 6.84
N TYR A 60 -12.56 -20.11 6.91
CA TYR A 60 -11.27 -19.75 6.33
C TYR A 60 -11.34 -19.69 4.80
N GLU A 61 -11.90 -20.72 4.17
CA GLU A 61 -12.03 -20.84 2.72
C GLU A 61 -12.90 -19.71 2.16
N LEU A 62 -14.01 -19.41 2.84
CA LEU A 62 -14.91 -18.34 2.43
C LEU A 62 -14.26 -16.96 2.55
N ARG A 63 -13.52 -16.72 3.64
CA ARG A 63 -12.74 -15.49 3.84
C ARG A 63 -11.66 -15.34 2.75
N GLN A 64 -10.97 -16.42 2.41
CA GLN A 64 -9.97 -16.42 1.34
C GLN A 64 -10.59 -16.12 -0.03
N ALA A 65 -11.73 -16.75 -0.35
CA ALA A 65 -12.43 -16.53 -1.60
C ALA A 65 -12.90 -15.07 -1.77
N LEU A 66 -13.36 -14.43 -0.68
CA LEU A 66 -13.74 -13.02 -0.66
C LEU A 66 -12.55 -12.08 -0.85
N GLU A 67 -11.42 -12.39 -0.21
CA GLU A 67 -10.18 -11.62 -0.39
C GLU A 67 -9.71 -11.73 -1.85
N ASP A 68 -9.68 -12.94 -2.40
CA ASP A 68 -9.28 -13.16 -3.79
C ASP A 68 -10.20 -12.44 -4.79
N LEU A 69 -11.52 -12.43 -4.53
CA LEU A 69 -12.47 -11.66 -5.34
C LEU A 69 -12.21 -10.16 -5.25
N THR A 70 -11.94 -9.64 -4.05
CA THR A 70 -11.59 -8.23 -3.84
C THR A 70 -10.34 -7.85 -4.61
N GLN A 71 -9.28 -8.68 -4.55
CA GLN A 71 -8.04 -8.47 -5.29
C GLN A 71 -8.28 -8.49 -6.81
N ARG A 72 -9.09 -9.41 -7.32
CA ARG A 72 -9.46 -9.45 -8.76
C ARG A 72 -10.19 -8.18 -9.21
N VAL A 73 -11.15 -7.69 -8.41
CA VAL A 73 -11.88 -6.45 -8.76
C VAL A 73 -10.94 -5.23 -8.76
N ARG A 74 -10.07 -5.11 -7.75
CA ARG A 74 -9.05 -4.03 -7.71
C ARG A 74 -8.08 -4.11 -8.89
N TYR A 75 -7.69 -5.32 -9.29
CA TYR A 75 -6.85 -5.55 -10.45
C TYR A 75 -7.50 -5.03 -11.73
N VAL A 76 -8.76 -5.40 -11.97
CA VAL A 76 -9.52 -4.93 -13.14
C VAL A 76 -9.71 -3.40 -13.13
N LEU A 77 -9.77 -2.77 -11.96
CA LEU A 77 -9.84 -1.32 -11.82
C LEU A 77 -8.53 -0.57 -12.13
N GLY A 78 -7.42 -1.29 -12.33
CA GLY A 78 -6.11 -0.68 -12.59
C GLY A 78 -5.45 -0.11 -11.34
N GLU A 79 -5.87 -0.49 -10.13
CA GLU A 79 -5.21 -0.01 -8.89
C GLU A 79 -3.74 -0.44 -8.79
N TYR A 80 -3.33 -1.45 -9.58
CA TYR A 80 -1.97 -1.97 -9.65
C TYR A 80 -1.15 -1.43 -10.85
N ASP A 81 -1.70 -0.51 -11.66
CA ASP A 81 -0.98 0.12 -12.80
C ASP A 81 0.07 1.17 -12.38
N HIS A 82 0.63 1.04 -11.17
CA HIS A 82 1.72 1.87 -10.69
C HIS A 82 2.99 1.05 -10.46
N ARG A 83 3.57 0.56 -11.57
CA ARG A 83 5.02 0.74 -11.74
C ARG A 83 5.28 2.25 -11.73
N ARG A 84 5.49 2.80 -10.55
CA ARG A 84 6.19 4.09 -10.41
C ARG A 84 7.59 3.89 -10.96
N ALA A 85 7.77 4.33 -12.21
CA ALA A 85 9.03 4.83 -12.73
C ALA A 85 9.51 5.98 -11.83
N GLN A 86 10.03 5.65 -10.64
CA GLN A 86 10.75 6.58 -9.75
C GLN A 86 12.26 6.33 -9.75
N SER A 87 12.75 5.68 -10.80
CA SER A 87 14.12 5.84 -11.29
C SER A 87 14.34 7.24 -11.89
N ARG A 88 14.00 8.33 -11.18
CA ARG A 88 14.32 9.72 -11.56
C ARG A 88 14.52 10.66 -10.37
N PHE A 89 14.93 10.14 -9.22
CA PHE A 89 15.68 10.97 -8.27
C PHE A 89 17.16 10.68 -8.45
N THR A 90 17.74 11.32 -9.46
CA THR A 90 19.17 11.51 -9.59
C THR A 90 19.65 12.19 -8.31
N ARG A 91 20.31 11.43 -7.44
CA ARG A 91 21.10 12.02 -6.35
C ARG A 91 22.15 12.93 -7.00
N PRO A 92 22.24 14.23 -6.69
CA PRO A 92 23.41 15.00 -7.08
C PRO A 92 24.63 14.35 -6.40
N GLN A 93 25.61 13.94 -7.20
CA GLN A 93 26.91 13.54 -6.66
C GLN A 93 27.52 14.72 -5.90
N PRO A 94 27.99 14.53 -4.65
CA PRO A 94 28.84 15.52 -4.00
C PRO A 94 30.24 15.37 -4.61
N GLY A 95 30.53 16.11 -5.67
CA GLY A 95 31.84 16.04 -6.32
C GLY A 95 31.87 16.54 -7.75
N SER A 96 31.50 17.80 -7.99
CA SER A 96 31.94 18.49 -9.21
C SER A 96 32.55 19.82 -8.83
N ALA A 97 33.88 19.83 -8.83
CA ALA A 97 34.71 21.02 -8.69
C ALA A 97 34.49 21.92 -9.92
N GLY A 98 33.82 23.05 -9.71
CA GLY A 98 33.81 24.19 -10.62
C GLY A 98 34.50 25.36 -9.93
N ASN A 99 35.55 25.89 -10.55
CA ASN A 99 36.48 26.88 -10.01
C ASN A 99 35.82 28.14 -9.41
N PRO A 100 36.43 28.77 -8.38
CA PRO A 100 35.97 30.07 -7.89
C PRO A 100 36.27 31.19 -8.90
N PRO A 101 35.38 32.18 -9.08
CA PRO A 101 35.75 33.42 -9.75
C PRO A 101 36.74 34.19 -8.88
N THR A 102 37.94 34.35 -9.43
CA THR A 102 39.03 35.22 -8.97
C THR A 102 38.59 36.68 -9.00
N ASP A 103 39.10 37.44 -8.03
CA ASP A 103 39.04 38.90 -7.85
C ASP A 103 37.73 39.47 -7.25
N ALA A 104 37.73 40.38 -6.29
CA ALA A 104 38.78 40.95 -5.45
C ALA A 104 38.10 41.73 -4.31
N ASN A 105 38.86 41.86 -3.22
CA ASN A 105 38.93 43.05 -2.36
C ASN A 105 37.99 43.21 -1.15
N SER A 106 38.63 43.03 0.02
CA SER A 106 38.60 43.91 1.21
C SER A 106 37.28 44.15 1.95
N ALA A 107 37.17 43.64 3.18
CA ALA A 107 37.64 44.39 4.35
C ALA A 107 37.44 43.64 5.69
N SER A 108 38.49 43.66 6.49
CA SER A 108 38.52 43.80 7.96
C SER A 108 37.75 42.83 8.86
N ILE A 109 38.49 41.89 9.46
CA ILE A 109 38.18 41.30 10.78
C ILE A 109 39.38 41.56 11.70
N PRO A 110 39.23 42.23 12.86
CA PRO A 110 40.27 42.26 13.87
C PRO A 110 40.14 41.09 14.87
N SER A 111 41.27 40.44 15.09
CA SER A 111 41.52 39.38 16.07
C SER A 111 41.42 39.87 17.53
N ARG A 112 40.86 39.03 18.42
CA ARG A 112 41.11 38.89 19.89
C ARG A 112 40.00 37.97 20.45
N PHE A 113 40.16 37.06 21.41
CA PHE A 113 41.25 36.60 22.26
C PHE A 113 40.70 35.43 23.14
N ARG A 114 41.56 34.44 23.43
CA ARG A 114 41.60 33.48 24.56
C ARG A 114 40.43 32.53 24.93
N ILE A 115 40.71 31.23 24.75
CA ILE A 115 40.97 30.15 25.74
C ILE A 115 40.20 30.16 27.09
N GLY A 116 39.51 29.04 27.36
CA GLY A 116 39.21 28.52 28.70
C GLY A 116 38.59 27.09 28.62
N PRO A 117 39.10 26.07 29.35
CA PRO A 117 38.71 24.66 29.20
C PRO A 117 37.72 24.15 30.26
N GLY A 118 37.03 23.05 29.98
CA GLY A 118 36.35 22.21 30.97
C GLY A 118 35.41 21.20 30.29
N THR A 119 35.80 19.93 30.15
CA THR A 119 35.38 18.80 31.04
C THR A 119 33.87 18.75 31.24
N GLY A 120 33.12 17.71 30.86
CA GLY A 120 33.40 16.38 30.35
C GLY A 120 32.08 15.59 30.25
N VAL A 121 32.15 14.39 29.65
CA VAL A 121 31.44 13.13 29.98
C VAL A 121 29.91 13.21 30.20
N ALA A 122 29.02 12.35 29.70
CA ALA A 122 28.92 11.30 28.69
C ALA A 122 27.42 10.90 28.70
N THR A 123 26.98 10.10 27.71
CA THR A 123 25.95 9.01 27.76
C THR A 123 25.07 8.89 29.02
N SER A 124 23.80 8.50 29.00
CA SER A 124 22.91 7.81 28.05
C SER A 124 21.79 7.24 28.94
N THR A 125 20.55 7.14 28.43
CA THR A 125 19.50 6.16 28.84
C THR A 125 19.04 6.15 30.31
N ALA A 126 17.78 5.97 30.68
CA ALA A 126 16.56 5.52 30.02
C ALA A 126 15.37 6.14 30.76
#